data_AF-A0A484C401-F1
#
_entry.id   AF-A0A484C401-F1
#
_cell.length_a   1.000
_cell.length_b   1.000
_cell.length_c   1.000
_cell.angle_alpha   90.00
_cell.angle_beta   90.00
_cell.angle_gamma   90.00
#
_symmetry.space_group_name_H-M   'P 1'
#
loop_
_entity.id
_entity.type
_entity.pdbx_description
1 polymer ?
#
loop_
_entity_poly.entity_id
_entity_poly.type
_entity_poly.pdbx_seq_one_letter_code
_entity_poly.pdbx_strand_id
1 'polypeptide(L)'
;MVRKTINHIFRCSECFTAISDEGEIICKEAGCIFINNAFNVLLQESVLAGAGLEMRPVLCAGCHHLVGYQFEKNDLFPSHLNKFVLCCEFVTMWTDEDVQFKPMLPFGFEDV
;
A
#
# COMPACT_ATOMS: atom_id res chain seq x y z
N MET A 1 31.73 5.56 9.08
CA MET A 1 30.63 6.11 8.26
C MET A 1 29.50 5.11 8.28
N VAL A 2 28.50 5.30 9.14
CA VAL A 2 27.30 4.44 9.15
C VAL A 2 26.41 4.94 8.01
N ARG A 3 26.27 4.17 6.93
CA ARG A 3 25.27 4.48 5.89
C ARG A 3 23.91 4.39 6.57
N LYS A 4 23.20 5.51 6.69
CA LYS A 4 21.77 5.49 7.02
C LYS A 4 21.09 4.72 5.90
N THR A 5 20.46 3.59 6.23
CA THR A 5 19.57 2.88 5.32
C THR A 5 18.35 3.77 5.14
N ILE A 6 18.11 4.26 3.92
CA ILE A 6 16.89 4.99 3.59
C ILE A 6 15.82 3.93 3.43
N ASN A 7 14.83 3.87 4.33
CA ASN A 7 13.68 3.00 4.14
C ASN A 7 12.65 3.73 3.29
N HIS A 8 12.31 3.16 2.15
CA HIS A 8 11.21 3.62 1.33
C HIS A 8 9.91 2.99 1.85
N ILE A 9 8.94 3.82 2.25
CA ILE A 9 7.65 3.40 2.79
C ILE A 9 6.55 3.77 1.79
N PHE A 10 5.73 2.79 1.43
CA PHE A 10 4.51 3.02 0.66
C PHE A 10 3.40 3.49 1.58
N ARG A 11 2.78 4.61 1.22
CA ARG A 11 1.68 5.23 1.97
C ARG A 11 0.47 5.40 1.06
N CYS A 12 -0.72 5.33 1.65
CA CYS A 12 -1.95 5.69 0.95
C CYS A 12 -1.88 7.14 0.45
N SER A 13 -2.24 7.38 -0.81
CA SER A 13 -2.20 8.72 -1.41
C SER A 13 -3.17 9.71 -0.77
N GLU A 14 -4.27 9.21 -0.18
CA GLU A 14 -5.32 10.06 0.42
C GLU A 14 -4.97 10.53 1.84
N CYS A 15 -4.61 9.60 2.72
CA CYS A 15 -4.41 9.90 4.15
C CYS A 15 -2.97 9.72 4.64
N PHE A 16 -2.05 9.32 3.76
CA PHE A 16 -0.64 9.09 4.06
C PHE A 16 -0.36 8.00 5.13
N THR A 17 -1.37 7.18 5.45
CA THR A 17 -1.19 5.99 6.30
C THR A 17 -0.23 5.03 5.60
N ALA A 18 0.78 4.54 6.32
CA ALA A 18 1.74 3.59 5.79
C ALA A 18 1.10 2.23 5.56
N ILE A 19 1.32 1.66 4.37
CA ILE A 19 0.69 0.44 3.85
C ILE A 19 1.70 -0.70 3.71
N SER A 20 2.93 -0.39 3.27
CA SER A 20 3.99 -1.38 3.07
C SER A 20 5.35 -0.68 3.04
N ASP A 21 6.42 -1.45 2.92
CA ASP A 21 7.80 -0.97 2.80
C ASP A 21 8.51 -1.63 1.61
N GLU A 22 9.66 -1.08 1.22
CA GLU A 22 10.43 -1.57 0.08
C GLU A 22 10.99 -2.99 0.28
N GLY A 23 11.21 -3.42 1.53
CA GLY A 23 11.66 -4.78 1.83
C GLY A 23 10.64 -5.86 1.46
N GLU A 24 9.37 -5.48 1.37
CA GLU A 24 8.28 -6.37 1.00
C GLU A 24 8.10 -6.54 -0.52
N ILE A 25 8.77 -5.73 -1.35
CA ILE A 25 8.60 -5.74 -2.82
C ILE A 25 9.10 -7.06 -3.42
N ILE A 26 8.23 -7.68 -4.22
CA ILE A 26 8.54 -8.84 -5.06
C ILE A 26 8.93 -8.36 -6.47
N CYS A 27 8.05 -7.60 -7.11
CA CYS A 27 8.26 -7.03 -8.45
C CYS A 27 7.36 -5.81 -8.69
N LYS A 28 7.67 -5.04 -9.74
CA LYS A 28 6.89 -3.89 -10.21
C LYS A 28 6.49 -4.13 -11.66
N GLU A 29 5.20 -4.07 -11.97
CA GLU A 29 4.68 -4.30 -13.33
C GLU A 29 3.55 -3.34 -13.63
N ALA A 30 3.57 -2.70 -14.81
CA ALA A 30 2.44 -1.99 -15.42
C ALA A 30 1.56 -1.14 -14.46
N GLY A 31 2.17 -0.33 -13.59
CA GLY A 31 1.43 0.54 -12.65
C GLY A 31 1.00 -0.15 -11.35
N CYS A 32 1.53 -1.34 -11.08
CA CYS A 32 1.28 -2.12 -9.88
C CYS A 32 2.59 -2.52 -9.18
N ILE A 33 2.53 -2.68 -7.87
CA ILE A 33 3.64 -3.13 -7.01
C ILE A 33 3.20 -4.41 -6.30
N PHE A 34 3.87 -5.51 -6.59
CA PHE A 34 3.62 -6.77 -5.92
C PHE A 34 4.45 -6.82 -4.65
N ILE A 35 3.80 -7.11 -3.53
CA ILE A 35 4.44 -7.17 -2.21
C ILE A 35 4.06 -8.45 -1.47
N ASN A 36 4.93 -8.86 -0.57
CA ASN A 36 4.69 -10.02 0.30
C ASN A 36 3.67 -9.71 1.38
N ASN A 37 3.80 -8.56 2.05
CA ASN A 37 2.95 -8.18 3.15
C ASN A 37 2.52 -6.70 3.12
N ALA A 38 1.32 -6.43 3.63
CA ALA A 38 0.76 -5.11 3.81
C ALA A 38 0.26 -4.93 5.26
N PHE A 39 0.40 -3.74 5.81
CA PHE A 39 -0.02 -3.37 7.15
C PHE A 39 -0.92 -2.13 7.13
N ASN A 40 -1.70 -1.91 8.20
CA ASN A 40 -2.74 -0.87 8.25
C ASN A 40 -3.73 -0.92 7.07
N VAL A 41 -4.12 -2.13 6.68
CA VAL A 41 -5.09 -2.38 5.62
C VAL A 41 -6.27 -3.21 6.13
N LEU A 42 -7.39 -3.09 5.44
CA LEU A 42 -8.61 -3.85 5.64
C LEU A 42 -8.90 -4.66 4.39
N LEU A 43 -9.09 -5.96 4.55
CA LEU A 43 -9.48 -6.85 3.46
C LEU A 43 -10.99 -6.90 3.37
N GLN A 44 -11.52 -6.67 2.17
CA GLN A 44 -12.94 -6.84 1.86
C GLN A 44 -13.24 -8.28 1.42
N GLU A 45 -14.52 -8.57 1.24
CA GLU A 45 -14.98 -9.84 0.66
C GLU A 45 -14.36 -10.09 -0.71
N SER A 46 -14.19 -11.37 -1.05
CA SER A 46 -13.58 -11.77 -2.31
C SER A 46 -14.47 -11.46 -3.49
N VAL A 47 -13.83 -11.09 -4.61
CA VAL A 47 -14.48 -10.73 -5.86
C VAL A 47 -13.90 -11.59 -6.98
N LEU A 48 -14.81 -12.18 -7.77
CA LEU A 48 -14.45 -12.92 -8.98
C LEU A 48 -14.08 -11.93 -10.08
N ALA A 49 -12.80 -11.88 -10.43
CA ALA A 49 -12.28 -11.03 -11.50
C ALA A 49 -12.30 -11.70 -12.89
N GLY A 50 -12.82 -12.93 -12.97
CA GLY A 50 -12.89 -13.72 -14.20
C GLY A 50 -11.63 -14.57 -14.44
N ALA A 51 -11.67 -15.46 -15.43
CA ALA A 51 -10.55 -16.32 -15.84
C ALA A 51 -9.88 -17.14 -14.70
N GLY A 52 -10.65 -17.51 -13.66
CA GLY A 52 -10.12 -18.24 -12.50
C GLY A 52 -9.39 -17.38 -11.48
N LEU A 53 -9.46 -16.05 -11.61
CA LEU A 53 -8.92 -15.08 -10.66
C LEU A 53 -9.98 -14.71 -9.61
N GLU A 54 -9.60 -14.87 -8.35
CA GLU A 54 -10.36 -14.40 -7.19
C GLU A 54 -9.45 -13.50 -6.35
N MET A 55 -9.93 -12.29 -6.06
CA MET A 55 -9.16 -11.27 -5.38
C MET A 55 -9.97 -10.57 -4.30
N ARG A 56 -9.33 -10.20 -3.20
CA ARG A 56 -9.90 -9.35 -2.16
C ARG A 56 -9.45 -7.91 -2.35
N PRO A 57 -10.37 -6.93 -2.45
CA PRO A 57 -10.00 -5.52 -2.38
C PRO A 57 -9.31 -5.21 -1.05
N VAL A 58 -8.21 -4.47 -1.13
CA VAL A 58 -7.40 -4.03 0.01
C VAL A 58 -7.65 -2.54 0.20
N LEU A 59 -8.27 -2.18 1.32
CA LEU A 59 -8.56 -0.79 1.68
C LEU A 59 -7.55 -0.30 2.72
N CYS A 60 -7.24 0.99 2.70
CA CYS A 60 -6.48 1.62 3.78
C CYS A 60 -7.30 1.65 5.07
N ALA A 61 -6.73 1.22 6.20
CA ALA A 61 -7.42 1.27 7.49
C ALA A 61 -7.66 2.71 8.01
N GLY A 62 -6.89 3.69 7.53
CA GLY A 62 -7.01 5.09 7.96
C GLY A 62 -8.16 5.84 7.30
N CYS A 63 -8.42 5.61 6.00
CA CYS A 63 -9.42 6.36 5.23
C CYS A 63 -10.39 5.48 4.43
N HIS A 64 -10.25 4.16 4.49
CA HIS A 64 -11.02 3.18 3.70
C HIS A 64 -10.89 3.32 2.18
N HIS A 65 -9.93 4.11 1.69
CA HIS A 65 -9.64 4.22 0.26
C HIS A 65 -9.03 2.92 -0.28
N LEU A 66 -9.39 2.54 -1.50
CA LEU A 66 -8.81 1.37 -2.16
C LEU A 66 -7.33 1.60 -2.43
N VAL A 67 -6.46 0.68 -2.00
CA VAL A 67 -5.01 0.77 -2.23
C VAL A 67 -4.48 -0.37 -3.09
N GLY A 68 -5.28 -1.42 -3.30
CA GLY A 68 -4.85 -2.58 -4.05
C GLY A 68 -5.76 -3.80 -3.90
N TYR A 69 -5.19 -4.97 -4.17
CA TYR A 69 -5.86 -6.26 -4.10
C TYR A 69 -4.96 -7.34 -3.51
N GLN A 70 -5.56 -8.38 -2.94
CA GLN A 70 -4.86 -9.60 -2.57
C GLN A 70 -5.42 -10.78 -3.36
N PHE A 71 -4.56 -11.59 -3.97
CA PHE A 71 -5.00 -12.76 -4.73
C PHE A 71 -5.36 -13.91 -3.79
N GLU A 72 -6.61 -14.38 -3.80
CA GLU A 72 -7.03 -15.59 -3.09
C GLU A 72 -6.99 -16.82 -4.00
N LYS A 73 -7.30 -16.64 -5.28
CA LYS A 73 -7.15 -17.67 -6.30
C LYS A 73 -6.49 -17.08 -7.53
N ASN A 74 -5.43 -17.72 -8.00
CA ASN A 74 -4.70 -17.27 -9.18
C ASN A 74 -4.23 -18.46 -10.03
N ASP A 75 -5.13 -18.94 -10.89
CA ASP A 75 -4.84 -20.07 -11.80
C ASP A 75 -3.82 -19.68 -12.90
N LEU A 76 -3.69 -18.38 -13.20
CA LEU A 76 -2.78 -17.86 -14.23
C LEU A 76 -1.36 -17.65 -13.70
N PHE A 77 -1.21 -17.21 -12.45
CA PHE A 77 0.07 -16.90 -11.81
C PHE A 77 0.13 -17.46 -10.38
N PRO A 78 0.37 -18.77 -10.23
CA PRO A 78 0.33 -19.44 -8.92
C PRO A 78 1.35 -18.89 -7.91
N SER A 79 2.46 -18.33 -8.38
CA SER A 79 3.49 -17.71 -7.53
C SER A 79 3.02 -16.46 -6.78
N HIS A 80 1.92 -15.84 -7.22
CA HIS A 80 1.34 -14.64 -6.61
C HIS A 80 0.13 -14.95 -5.71
N LEU A 81 -0.14 -16.23 -5.43
CA LEU A 81 -1.19 -16.63 -4.50
C LEU A 81 -0.93 -16.05 -3.10
N ASN A 82 -1.97 -15.50 -2.48
CA ASN A 82 -1.94 -14.80 -1.19
C ASN A 82 -1.02 -13.57 -1.13
N LYS A 83 -0.46 -13.13 -2.26
CA LYS A 83 0.33 -11.89 -2.35
C LYS A 83 -0.56 -10.69 -2.58
N PHE A 84 -0.05 -9.53 -2.18
CA PHE A 84 -0.72 -8.27 -2.36
C PHE A 84 -0.20 -7.58 -3.62
N VAL A 85 -1.09 -6.86 -4.28
CA VAL A 85 -0.78 -5.93 -5.36
C VAL A 85 -1.27 -4.56 -4.95
N LEU A 86 -0.36 -3.59 -4.87
CA LEU A 86 -0.70 -2.18 -4.68
C LEU A 86 -0.81 -1.50 -6.04
N CYS A 87 -1.84 -0.69 -6.23
CA CYS A 87 -1.98 0.12 -7.45
C CYS A 87 -1.22 1.43 -7.25
N CYS A 88 -0.26 1.75 -8.12
CA CYS A 88 0.58 2.94 -8.03
C CYS A 88 -0.21 4.26 -8.04
N GLU A 89 -1.44 4.25 -8.55
CA GLU A 89 -2.32 5.43 -8.51
C GLU A 89 -2.82 5.76 -7.09
N PHE A 90 -2.92 4.75 -6.22
CA PHE A 90 -3.49 4.88 -4.88
C PHE A 90 -2.46 4.88 -3.75
N VAL A 91 -1.18 4.67 -4.09
CA VAL A 91 -0.09 4.70 -3.12
C VAL A 91 1.07 5.59 -3.60
N THR A 92 1.67 6.29 -2.65
CA THR A 92 2.86 7.12 -2.87
C THR A 92 4.02 6.58 -2.05
N MET A 93 5.23 6.62 -2.62
CA MET A 93 6.45 6.22 -1.93
C MET A 93 7.08 7.44 -1.24
N TRP A 94 7.38 7.32 0.05
CA TRP A 94 8.05 8.35 0.84
C TRP A 94 9.35 7.78 1.41
N THR A 95 10.37 8.60 1.50
CA THR A 95 11.60 8.30 2.25
C THR A 95 11.49 8.78 3.68
N ASP A 96 12.30 8.20 4.58
CA ASP A 96 12.45 8.73 5.95
C ASP A 96 12.91 10.21 5.99
N GLU A 97 13.50 10.72 4.91
CA GLU A 97 13.87 12.14 4.79
C GLU A 97 12.65 13.03 4.52
N ASP A 98 11.66 12.53 3.79
CA ASP A 98 10.40 13.25 3.52
C ASP A 98 9.54 13.43 4.77
N VAL A 99 9.69 12.54 5.77
CA VAL A 99 8.99 12.64 7.07
C VAL A 99 9.48 13.85 7.88
N GLN A 100 10.73 14.31 7.68
CA GLN A 100 11.25 15.51 8.35
C GLN A 100 10.66 16.81 7.81
N PHE A 101 9.98 16.77 6.66
CA PHE A 101 9.42 17.93 5.96
C PHE A 101 7.89 17.95 5.91
N LYS A 102 7.20 17.46 6.94
CA LYS A 102 5.82 17.93 7.16
C LYS A 102 5.84 19.25 7.95
N PRO A 103 5.45 20.38 7.36
CA PRO A 103 5.06 21.54 8.16
C PRO A 103 3.90 21.09 9.06
N MET A 104 3.98 21.42 10.34
CA MET A 104 2.81 21.42 11.21
C MET A 104 1.71 22.21 10.48
N LEU A 105 0.62 21.57 10.10
CA LEU A 105 -0.55 22.31 9.66
C LEU A 105 -0.95 23.24 10.82
N PRO A 106 -1.15 24.55 10.59
CA PRO A 106 -1.71 25.43 11.60
C PRO A 106 -3.21 25.15 11.64
N PHE A 107 -3.60 24.07 12.31
CA PHE A 107 -4.99 23.97 12.78
C PHE A 107 -5.10 24.93 13.96
N GLY A 108 -5.51 26.16 13.64
CA GLY A 108 -6.06 27.09 14.60
C GLY A 108 -7.22 26.42 15.31
N PHE A 109 -6.97 26.04 16.55
CA PHE A 109 -7.96 26.12 17.61
C PHE A 109 -7.55 27.33 18.43
N GLU A 110 -8.20 28.47 18.19
CA GLU A 110 -8.42 29.41 19.28
C GLU A 110 -9.78 29.05 19.86
N ASP A 111 -9.74 28.78 21.16
CA ASP A 111 -10.85 28.49 22.04
C ASP A 111 -11.95 29.58 21.98
N VAL A 112 -13.17 29.17 22.31
CA VAL A 112 -14.32 30.08 22.57
C VAL A 112 -13.99 31.04 23.70
#